data_AF-A0A1M6TWS3-F1
#
_entry.id   AF-A0A1M6TWS3-F1
#
_cell.length_a   1.000
_cell.length_b   1.000
_cell.length_c   1.000
_cell.angle_alpha   90.00
_cell.angle_beta   90.00
_cell.angle_gamma   90.00
#
_symmetry.space_group_name_H-M   'P 1'
#
loop_
_entity.id
_entity.type
_entity.pdbx_description
1 polymer ?
#
loop_
_entity_poly.entity_id
_entity_poly.type
_entity_poly.pdbx_seq_one_letter_code
_entity_poly.pdbx_strand_id
1 'polypeptide(L)'
;MISTWSEWKRYPRLGRGENIEAPITPGIYEVRFAGTGALHSFGAVDNVAQALSLLPVGTKSWFGRREPAAMPDLEYRTCATSTKADAKAAAERMIGRRETYMSGAA
;
A
#
# COMPACT_ATOMS: atom_id res chain seq x y z
N MET A 1 19.01 -6.36 -6.75
CA MET A 1 18.88 -6.73 -5.33
C MET A 1 18.41 -5.49 -4.57
N ILE A 2 17.10 -5.32 -4.45
CA ILE A 2 16.51 -4.59 -3.32
C ILE A 2 15.79 -5.67 -2.53
N SER A 3 16.25 -5.89 -1.30
CA SER A 3 15.78 -6.99 -0.44
C SER A 3 15.19 -6.45 0.86
N THR A 4 14.99 -5.14 0.93
CA THR A 4 14.53 -4.43 2.10
C THR A 4 13.31 -3.58 1.75
N TRP A 5 12.35 -3.58 2.67
CA TRP A 5 11.22 -2.67 2.60
C TRP A 5 11.72 -1.23 2.61
N SER A 6 11.12 -0.40 1.76
CA SER A 6 11.25 1.05 1.89
C SER A 6 10.64 1.52 3.21
N GLU A 7 11.06 2.70 3.66
CA GLU A 7 10.43 3.37 4.79
C GLU A 7 8.93 3.59 4.54
N TRP A 8 8.16 3.72 5.62
CA TRP A 8 6.76 4.10 5.52
C TRP A 8 6.67 5.53 5.01
N LYS A 9 6.03 5.70 3.86
CA LYS A 9 5.74 7.01 3.26
C LYS A 9 4.25 7.30 3.36
N ARG A 10 3.89 8.56 3.56
CA ARG A 10 2.49 8.96 3.62
C ARG A 10 1.87 8.88 2.22
N TYR A 11 0.68 8.30 2.13
CA TYR A 11 -0.06 8.25 0.88
C TYR A 11 -0.51 9.66 0.48
N PRO A 12 -0.35 10.06 -0.80
CA PRO A 12 -0.70 11.41 -1.23
C PRO A 12 -2.17 11.71 -1.02
N ARG A 13 -2.48 12.88 -0.46
CA ARG A 13 -3.86 13.33 -0.25
C ARG A 13 -4.35 14.09 -1.49
N LEU A 14 -5.54 13.75 -1.97
CA LEU A 14 -6.16 14.46 -3.09
C LEU A 14 -6.37 15.94 -2.70
N GLY A 15 -5.71 16.83 -3.43
CA GLY A 15 -5.75 18.29 -3.19
C GLY A 15 -4.40 18.93 -2.88
N ARG A 16 -3.34 18.15 -2.63
CA ARG A 16 -2.00 18.68 -2.30
C ARG A 16 -0.94 18.50 -3.38
N GLY A 17 -1.27 17.83 -4.49
CA GLY A 17 -0.33 17.58 -5.59
C GLY A 17 0.85 16.68 -5.21
N GLU A 18 0.70 15.88 -4.14
CA GLU A 18 1.72 14.94 -3.69
C GLU A 18 1.81 13.77 -4.67
N ASN A 19 3.03 13.42 -5.08
CA ASN A 19 3.28 12.34 -6.04
C ASN A 19 3.61 11.04 -5.30
N ILE A 20 3.20 9.90 -5.88
CA ILE A 20 3.62 8.59 -5.37
C ILE A 20 5.06 8.36 -5.77
N GLU A 21 5.94 8.35 -4.78
CA GLU A 21 7.33 7.96 -4.95
C GLU A 21 7.45 6.45 -4.72
N ALA A 22 7.50 5.70 -5.81
CA ALA A 22 7.68 4.26 -5.80
C ALA A 22 8.45 3.81 -7.05
N PRO A 23 9.17 2.68 -6.98
CA PRO A 23 9.90 2.16 -8.13
C PRO A 23 8.95 1.63 -9.22
N ILE A 24 9.28 1.90 -10.48
CA ILE A 24 8.59 1.39 -11.68
C ILE A 24 9.14 -0.01 -12.01
N THR A 25 9.18 -0.89 -11.01
CA THR A 25 9.67 -2.25 -11.13
C THR A 25 8.64 -3.22 -10.54
N PRO A 26 8.75 -4.52 -10.84
CA PRO A 26 8.02 -5.53 -10.09
C PRO A 26 8.38 -5.44 -8.61
N GLY A 27 7.43 -5.80 -7.76
CA GLY A 27 7.61 -5.74 -6.33
C GLY A 27 6.33 -5.94 -5.54
N ILE A 28 6.46 -5.76 -4.23
CA ILE A 28 5.37 -5.85 -3.27
C ILE A 28 5.06 -4.46 -2.76
N TYR A 29 3.78 -4.13 -2.64
CA TYR A 29 3.34 -2.94 -1.92
C TYR A 29 2.56 -3.33 -0.67
N GLU A 30 2.67 -2.49 0.36
CA GLU A 30 1.85 -2.57 1.55
C GLU A 30 1.32 -1.18 1.88
N VAL A 31 0.01 -1.10 2.09
CA VAL A 31 -0.69 0.12 2.50
C VAL A 31 -1.42 -0.16 3.81
N ARG A 32 -1.21 0.70 4.80
CA ARG A 32 -1.85 0.62 6.11
C ARG A 32 -2.46 1.96 6.50
N PHE A 33 -3.33 1.95 7.50
CA PHE A 33 -3.75 3.18 8.17
C PHE A 33 -2.65 3.66 9.11
N ALA A 34 -2.20 4.91 8.96
CA ALA A 34 -1.16 5.52 9.78
C ALA A 34 -1.53 5.52 11.28
N GLY A 35 -2.81 5.75 11.59
CA GLY A 35 -3.29 5.89 12.96
C GLY A 35 -3.46 4.57 13.71
N THR A 36 -3.80 3.48 13.02
CA THR A 36 -4.07 2.18 13.66
C THR A 36 -3.04 1.12 13.31
N GLY A 37 -2.22 1.34 12.29
CA GLY A 37 -1.34 0.33 11.72
C GLY A 37 -2.08 -0.79 10.98
N ALA A 38 -3.42 -0.75 10.93
CA ALA A 38 -4.23 -1.79 10.31
C ALA A 38 -3.98 -1.85 8.81
N LEU A 39 -3.94 -3.06 8.27
CA LEU A 39 -3.69 -3.26 6.85
C LEU A 39 -4.87 -2.79 6.02
N HIS A 40 -4.61 -1.95 5.03
CA HIS A 40 -5.59 -1.53 4.03
C HIS A 40 -5.47 -2.33 2.74
N SER A 41 -4.25 -2.48 2.21
CA SER A 41 -4.01 -3.22 0.96
C SER A 41 -2.60 -3.79 0.90
N PHE A 42 -2.45 -4.91 0.23
CA PHE A 42 -1.15 -5.57 0.04
C PHE A 42 -1.19 -6.44 -1.21
N GLY A 43 -0.12 -6.40 -1.99
CA GLY A 43 -0.06 -7.23 -3.20
C GLY A 43 1.31 -7.25 -3.85
N ALA A 44 1.56 -8.33 -4.59
CA ALA A 44 2.69 -8.45 -5.51
C ALA A 44 2.25 -8.04 -6.92
N VAL A 45 2.98 -7.13 -7.54
CA VAL A 45 2.62 -6.50 -8.81
C VAL A 45 3.83 -6.38 -9.74
N ASP A 46 3.57 -6.23 -11.03
CA ASP A 46 4.60 -6.00 -12.05
C ASP A 46 5.12 -4.56 -12.05
N ASN A 47 4.34 -3.62 -11.52
CA ASN A 47 4.69 -2.22 -11.41
C ASN A 47 4.10 -1.63 -10.13
N VAL A 48 4.95 -1.40 -9.14
CA VAL A 48 4.53 -0.94 -7.82
C VAL A 48 3.99 0.50 -7.86
N ALA A 49 4.67 1.41 -8.57
CA ALA A 49 4.22 2.79 -8.71
C ALA A 49 2.83 2.90 -9.35
N GLN A 50 2.59 2.13 -10.41
CA GLN A 50 1.28 2.11 -11.07
C GLN A 50 0.20 1.50 -10.19
N ALA A 51 0.49 0.38 -9.52
CA ALA A 51 -0.47 -0.27 -8.64
C ALA A 51 -0.90 0.64 -7.49
N LEU A 52 0.06 1.32 -6.86
CA LEU A 52 -0.23 2.34 -5.85
C LEU A 52 -1.09 3.43 -6.46
N SER A 53 -0.72 4.03 -7.61
CA SER A 53 -1.51 5.10 -8.24
C SER A 53 -2.97 4.75 -8.55
N LEU A 54 -3.25 3.47 -8.80
CA LEU A 54 -4.60 2.97 -9.10
C LEU A 54 -5.38 2.52 -7.87
N LEU A 55 -4.78 2.51 -6.67
CA LEU A 55 -5.48 2.11 -5.46
C LEU A 55 -6.66 3.06 -5.19
N PRO A 56 -7.87 2.51 -4.96
CA PRO A 56 -9.03 3.32 -4.62
C PRO A 56 -8.89 3.83 -3.17
N VAL A 57 -8.10 4.89 -2.97
CA VAL A 57 -7.81 5.49 -1.64
C VAL A 57 -8.82 6.55 -1.21
N GLY A 58 -10.02 6.52 -1.79
CA GLY A 58 -11.08 7.45 -1.43
C GLY A 58 -12.43 6.82 -1.73
N THR A 59 -13.32 6.86 -0.76
CA THR A 59 -14.74 6.57 -0.97
C THR A 59 -15.25 7.60 -1.96
N LYS A 60 -15.48 7.20 -3.22
CA LYS A 60 -16.34 7.99 -4.13
C LYS A 60 -17.74 7.97 -3.53
N SER A 61 -18.02 8.88 -2.60
CA SER A 61 -19.38 9.11 -2.13
C SER A 61 -20.14 9.76 -3.28
N TRP A 62 -20.80 8.92 -4.10
CA TRP A 62 -21.71 9.33 -5.18
C TRP A 62 -22.97 10.00 -4.62
N PHE A 63 -23.24 9.90 -3.32
CA PHE A 63 -24.40 10.51 -2.69
C PHE A 63 -23.98 11.57 -1.69
N GLY A 64 -24.44 12.79 -1.97
CA GLY A 64 -24.98 13.72 -0.98
C GLY A 64 -24.04 14.18 0.13
N ARG A 65 -23.80 15.50 0.13
CA ARG A 65 -23.22 16.29 1.22
C ARG A 65 -21.70 16.33 1.26
N ARG A 66 -21.21 17.53 0.97
CA ARG A 66 -19.84 18.00 1.10
C ARG A 66 -19.45 18.03 2.58
N GLU A 67 -19.19 16.87 3.17
CA GLU A 67 -18.15 16.78 4.20
C GLU A 67 -16.83 16.50 3.48
N PRO A 68 -15.71 17.10 3.88
CA PRO A 68 -14.41 16.65 3.40
C PRO A 68 -14.29 15.22 3.90
N ALA A 69 -14.67 14.24 3.06
CA ALA A 69 -14.54 12.84 3.37
C ALA A 69 -13.10 12.68 3.84
N ALA A 70 -12.93 12.44 5.16
CA ALA A 70 -11.63 12.41 5.78
C ALA A 70 -10.86 11.33 5.05
N MET A 71 -9.99 11.75 4.13
CA MET A 71 -9.21 10.80 3.36
C MET A 71 -8.46 9.99 4.40
N PRO A 72 -8.62 8.65 4.41
CA PRO A 72 -8.01 7.85 5.44
C PRO A 72 -6.52 8.16 5.45
N ASP A 73 -5.98 8.39 6.65
CA ASP A 73 -4.56 8.67 6.76
C ASP A 73 -3.82 7.37 6.50
N LEU A 74 -3.37 7.20 5.26
CA LEU A 74 -2.72 5.98 4.79
C LEU A 74 -1.21 6.20 4.70
N GLU A 75 -0.48 5.15 5.00
CA GLU A 75 0.95 5.03 4.73
C GLU A 75 1.17 3.84 3.82
N TYR A 76 2.14 3.97 2.92
CA TYR A 76 2.56 2.89 2.05
C TYR A 76 4.05 2.64 2.17
N ARG A 77 4.44 1.40 1.91
CA ARG A 77 5.83 1.00 1.70
C ARG A 77 5.91 0.01 0.54
N THR A 78 7.09 -0.05 -0.05
CA THR A 78 7.33 -0.87 -1.23
C THR A 78 8.57 -1.73 -1.03
N CYS A 79 8.54 -2.93 -1.58
CA CYS A 79 9.71 -3.80 -1.68
C CYS A 79 9.89 -4.13 -3.16
N ALA A 80 10.89 -3.53 -3.80
CA ALA A 80 11.18 -3.83 -5.20
C ALA A 80 11.79 -5.23 -5.33
N THR A 81 11.38 -5.98 -6.33
CA THR A 81 11.97 -7.28 -6.65
C THR A 81 12.50 -7.28 -8.07
N SER A 82 13.31 -8.28 -8.41
CA SER A 82 13.83 -8.41 -9.78
C SER A 82 12.78 -8.93 -10.76
N THR A 83 11.78 -9.69 -10.28
CA THR A 83 10.70 -10.26 -11.11
C THR A 83 9.38 -10.33 -10.35
N LYS A 84 8.26 -10.44 -11.08
CA LYS A 84 6.93 -10.66 -10.50
C LYS A 84 6.84 -11.99 -9.74
N ALA A 85 7.50 -13.04 -10.25
CA ALA A 85 7.53 -14.34 -9.58
C ALA A 85 8.21 -14.23 -8.21
N ASP A 86 9.30 -13.48 -8.12
CA ASP A 86 9.98 -13.17 -6.86
C ASP A 86 9.10 -12.33 -5.93
N ALA A 87 8.39 -11.32 -6.46
CA ALA A 87 7.41 -10.55 -5.69
C ALA A 87 6.30 -11.44 -5.11
N LYS A 88 5.75 -12.35 -5.92
CA LYS A 88 4.70 -13.27 -5.47
C LYS A 88 5.22 -14.21 -4.38
N ALA A 89 6.37 -14.84 -4.61
CA ALA A 89 6.97 -15.75 -3.64
C ALA A 89 7.37 -15.03 -2.33
N ALA A 90 7.82 -13.78 -2.40
CA ALA A 90 8.08 -12.97 -1.23
C ALA A 90 6.77 -12.53 -0.53
N ALA A 91 5.71 -12.22 -1.27
CA ALA A 91 4.39 -11.91 -0.71
C ALA A 91 3.77 -13.12 -0.01
N GLU A 92 3.86 -14.31 -0.59
CA GLU A 92 3.39 -15.57 0.01
C GLU A 92 4.15 -15.88 1.31
N ARG A 93 5.47 -15.66 1.35
CA ARG A 93 6.27 -15.78 2.58
C ARG A 93 5.85 -14.79 3.67
N MET A 94 5.40 -13.60 3.28
CA MET A 94 4.91 -12.58 4.22
C MET A 94 3.49 -12.85 4.68
N ILE A 95 2.64 -13.43 3.83
CA ILE A 95 1.28 -13.88 4.19
C ILE A 95 1.35 -15.02 5.23
N GLY A 96 2.28 -15.96 5.07
CA GLY A 96 2.53 -17.00 6.09
C GLY A 96 3.03 -16.44 7.43
N ARG A 97 3.61 -15.23 7.45
CA ARG A 97 3.96 -14.48 8.68
C ARG A 97 2.80 -13.60 9.18
N ARG A 98 1.71 -13.47 8.40
CA ARG A 98 0.61 -12.53 8.64
C ARG A 98 -0.57 -13.11 9.39
N GLU A 99 -0.68 -14.44 9.55
CA GLU A 99 -1.56 -15.04 10.55
C GLU A 99 -1.27 -14.46 11.95
N THR A 100 -0.01 -14.11 12.22
CA THR A 100 0.42 -13.44 13.45
C THR A 100 -0.01 -11.97 13.53
N TYR A 101 -0.13 -11.25 12.41
CA TYR A 101 -0.53 -9.83 12.38
C TYR A 101 -2.05 -9.65 12.34
N MET A 102 -2.80 -10.53 11.67
CA MET A 102 -4.27 -10.51 11.71
C MET A 102 -4.82 -10.97 13.07
N SER A 103 -4.05 -11.73 13.85
CA SER A 103 -4.38 -12.12 15.24
C SER A 103 -4.02 -11.07 16.29
N GLY A 104 -3.36 -9.97 15.92
CA GLY A 104 -2.99 -8.87 16.84
C GLY A 104 -4.06 -7.80 17.00
N ALA A 105 -5.22 -7.97 16.37
CA ALA A 105 -6.41 -7.15 16.58
C ALA A 105 -7.41 -7.83 17.53
N ALA A 106 -6.89 -8.40 18.63
CA ALA A 106 -7.68 -8.93 19.74
C ALA A 106 -7.52 -8.03 20.97
#